data_AF-A0A453NEB4-F1
#
_entry.id   AF-A0A453NEB4-F1
#
_cell.length_a   1.000
_cell.length_b   1.000
_cell.length_c   1.000
_cell.angle_alpha   90.00
_cell.angle_beta   90.00
_cell.angle_gamma   90.00
#
_symmetry.space_group_name_H-M   'P 1'
#
loop_
_entity.id
_entity.type
_entity.pdbx_description
1 polymer ?
#
loop_
_entity_poly.entity_id
_entity_poly.type
_entity_poly.pdbx_seq_one_letter_code
_entity_poly.pdbx_strand_id
1 'polypeptide(L)'
;MFVAGTDTSYIVLECAMAELMRKPNLMAKLQAEVRENTPKGQQIVTEDDLGNMAYLKAVVKETLRLHPPAPLLLPHLSMAECDIGGYKVPAETRVIVNAWALGRDPGSWEAADEFMPERFVDVVSPDFKGRDFQFLPFGAGRRICPGINFGMASVEIMLANLVYCYDWELPDGMRQEDLDMTSVFGMTMRRKEKLFLVPRTRC
;
A
#
# COMPACT_ATOMS: atom_id res chain seq x y z
N MET A 1 5.05 0.92 -18.77
CA MET A 1 5.39 -0.05 -17.70
C MET A 1 6.47 0.49 -16.78
N PHE A 2 7.64 0.91 -17.28
CA PHE A 2 8.75 1.43 -16.44
C PHE A 2 8.31 2.52 -15.43
N VAL A 3 7.88 3.70 -15.89
CA VAL A 3 7.48 4.80 -15.01
C VAL A 3 6.39 4.39 -14.00
N ALA A 4 5.33 3.73 -14.49
CA ALA A 4 4.19 3.35 -13.66
C ALA A 4 4.52 2.29 -12.61
N GLY A 5 5.52 1.42 -12.87
CA GLY A 5 5.94 0.36 -11.94
C GLY A 5 7.06 0.79 -10.98
N THR A 6 7.78 1.87 -11.27
CA THR A 6 8.86 2.36 -10.39
C THR A 6 8.32 3.26 -9.28
N ASP A 7 7.70 4.38 -9.64
CA ASP A 7 7.30 5.40 -8.66
C ASP A 7 6.23 4.89 -7.69
N THR A 8 5.25 4.13 -8.21
CA THR A 8 4.14 3.62 -7.38
C THR A 8 4.64 2.61 -6.35
N SER A 9 5.45 1.62 -6.77
CA SER A 9 6.02 0.61 -5.87
C SER A 9 6.97 1.22 -4.84
N TYR A 10 7.80 2.19 -5.23
CA TYR A 10 8.67 2.93 -4.29
C TYR A 10 7.85 3.64 -3.20
N ILE A 11 6.79 4.36 -3.58
CA ILE A 11 5.93 5.09 -2.64
C ILE A 11 5.29 4.13 -1.64
N VAL A 12 4.75 3.01 -2.11
CA VAL A 12 4.14 2.01 -1.21
C VAL A 12 5.18 1.46 -0.25
N LEU A 13 6.38 1.14 -0.72
CA LEU A 13 7.45 0.63 0.14
C LEU A 13 7.88 1.66 1.21
N GLU A 14 8.08 2.92 0.81
CA GLU A 14 8.47 4.00 1.73
C GLU A 14 7.38 4.26 2.78
N CYS A 15 6.10 4.33 2.37
CA CYS A 15 4.98 4.52 3.28
C CYS A 15 4.78 3.32 4.23
N ALA A 16 4.94 2.09 3.73
CA ALA A 16 4.86 0.89 4.58
C ALA A 16 5.92 0.92 5.67
N MET A 17 7.18 1.19 5.31
CA MET A 17 8.28 1.31 6.27
C MET A 17 8.02 2.43 7.28
N ALA A 18 7.53 3.60 6.82
CA ALA A 18 7.23 4.71 7.72
C ALA A 18 6.13 4.37 8.74
N GLU A 19 5.05 3.72 8.32
CA GLU A 19 3.97 3.29 9.22
C GLU A 19 4.44 2.21 10.22
N LEU A 20 5.23 1.24 9.76
CA LEU A 20 5.80 0.22 10.63
C LEU A 20 6.75 0.83 11.68
N MET A 21 7.55 1.82 11.30
CA MET A 21 8.43 2.53 12.25
C MET A 21 7.67 3.34 13.30
N ARG A 22 6.47 3.85 12.96
CA ARG A 22 5.57 4.49 13.94
C ARG A 22 4.86 3.49 14.84
N LYS A 23 4.83 2.21 14.48
CA LYS A 23 4.11 1.14 15.20
C LYS A 23 5.02 -0.10 15.40
N PRO A 24 5.98 -0.06 16.33
CA PRO A 24 6.97 -1.13 16.53
C PRO A 24 6.37 -2.52 16.76
N ASN A 25 5.19 -2.60 17.37
CA ASN A 25 4.49 -3.87 17.57
C ASN A 25 4.11 -4.53 16.23
N LEU A 26 3.70 -3.73 15.25
CA LEU A 26 3.38 -4.23 13.90
C LEU A 26 4.67 -4.59 13.14
N MET A 27 5.74 -3.80 13.28
CA MET A 27 7.06 -4.14 12.74
C MET A 27 7.57 -5.48 13.29
N ALA A 28 7.55 -5.67 14.60
CA ALA A 28 7.99 -6.90 15.25
C ALA A 28 7.16 -8.10 14.80
N LYS A 29 5.83 -7.94 14.69
CA LYS A 29 4.92 -8.98 14.20
C LYS A 29 5.22 -9.37 12.75
N LEU A 30 5.45 -8.39 11.87
CA LEU A 30 5.82 -8.63 10.48
C LEU A 30 7.19 -9.31 10.36
N GLN A 31 8.20 -8.84 11.09
CA GLN A 31 9.51 -9.45 11.12
C GLN A 31 9.44 -10.90 11.61
N ALA A 32 8.64 -11.18 12.64
CA ALA A 32 8.43 -12.54 13.13
C ALA A 32 7.83 -13.44 12.05
N GLU A 33 6.72 -13.04 11.41
CA GLU A 33 6.10 -13.83 10.34
C GLU A 33 7.09 -14.12 9.20
N VAL A 34 7.78 -13.10 8.70
CA VAL A 34 8.69 -13.25 7.57
C VAL A 34 9.86 -14.18 7.93
N ARG A 35 10.44 -14.03 9.12
CA ARG A 35 11.57 -14.86 9.58
C ARG A 35 11.16 -16.30 9.90
N GLU A 36 9.94 -16.53 10.39
CA GLU A 36 9.43 -17.87 10.67
C GLU A 36 9.08 -18.64 9.39
N ASN A 37 8.58 -17.94 8.36
CA ASN A 37 8.19 -18.55 7.09
C ASN A 37 9.33 -18.62 6.07
N THR A 38 10.50 -18.04 6.35
CA THR A 38 11.69 -18.15 5.49
C THR A 38 12.52 -19.37 5.90
N PRO A 39 12.91 -20.26 4.95
CA PRO A 39 13.71 -21.43 5.26
C PRO A 39 15.03 -21.11 6.00
N LYS A 40 15.37 -21.93 6.99
CA LYS A 40 16.59 -21.74 7.79
C LYS A 40 17.84 -21.77 6.90
N GLY A 41 18.72 -20.78 7.09
CA GLY A 41 19.98 -20.65 6.35
C GLY A 41 19.85 -19.89 5.01
N GLN A 42 18.63 -19.58 4.59
CA GLN A 42 18.39 -18.78 3.40
C GLN A 42 18.80 -17.32 3.64
N GLN A 43 19.52 -16.73 2.68
CA GLN A 43 20.07 -15.38 2.83
C GLN A 43 19.08 -14.29 2.41
N ILE A 44 18.16 -14.60 1.50
CA ILE A 44 17.18 -13.65 0.94
C ILE A 44 15.81 -14.32 0.91
N VAL A 45 14.73 -13.57 1.08
CA VAL A 45 13.37 -14.09 0.83
C VAL A 45 13.17 -14.17 -0.69
N THR A 46 12.59 -15.27 -1.17
CA THR A 46 12.23 -15.47 -2.59
C THR A 46 10.71 -15.36 -2.78
N GLU A 47 10.26 -15.24 -4.04
CA GLU A 47 8.84 -15.13 -4.35
C GLU A 47 8.04 -16.37 -3.89
N ASP A 48 8.65 -17.55 -3.97
CA ASP A 48 8.04 -18.82 -3.54
C ASP A 48 7.73 -18.83 -2.03
N ASP A 49 8.50 -18.10 -1.22
CA ASP A 49 8.31 -18.00 0.23
C ASP A 49 7.11 -17.13 0.62
N LEU A 50 6.69 -16.21 -0.26
CA LEU A 50 5.62 -15.22 0.02
C LEU A 50 4.24 -15.87 0.15
N GLY A 51 4.07 -17.11 -0.28
CA GLY A 51 2.80 -17.84 -0.24
C GLY A 51 2.13 -17.79 1.14
N ASN A 52 2.92 -17.99 2.21
CA ASN A 52 2.45 -18.13 3.59
C ASN A 52 2.53 -16.85 4.44
N MET A 53 2.96 -15.72 3.86
CA MET A 53 3.13 -14.45 4.58
C MET A 53 1.85 -13.59 4.51
N ALA A 54 0.82 -13.99 5.25
CA ALA A 54 -0.49 -13.34 5.21
C ALA A 54 -0.45 -11.93 5.79
N TYR A 55 0.31 -11.71 6.88
CA TYR A 55 0.46 -10.43 7.52
C TYR A 55 1.29 -9.45 6.67
N LEU A 56 2.33 -9.91 5.97
CA LEU A 56 3.03 -9.12 4.94
C LEU A 56 2.05 -8.56 3.90
N LYS A 57 1.22 -9.43 3.32
CA LYS A 57 0.19 -9.02 2.34
C LYS A 57 -0.81 -8.04 2.94
N ALA A 58 -1.19 -8.25 4.19
CA ALA A 58 -2.08 -7.37 4.93
C ALA A 58 -1.47 -5.97 5.17
N VAL A 59 -0.18 -5.89 5.51
CA VAL A 59 0.58 -4.63 5.64
C VAL A 59 0.63 -3.88 4.31
N VAL A 60 0.90 -4.57 3.20
CA VAL A 60 0.91 -3.94 1.87
C VAL A 60 -0.48 -3.42 1.49
N LYS A 61 -1.54 -4.22 1.71
CA LYS A 61 -2.92 -3.80 1.45
C LYS A 61 -3.32 -2.58 2.29
N GLU A 62 -2.99 -2.57 3.59
CA GLU A 62 -3.30 -1.45 4.47
C GLU A 62 -2.53 -0.19 4.08
N THR A 63 -1.28 -0.36 3.63
CA THR A 63 -0.49 0.74 3.08
C THR A 63 -1.14 1.30 1.82
N LEU A 64 -1.64 0.46 0.90
CA LEU A 64 -2.35 0.90 -0.30
C LEU A 64 -3.67 1.61 0.02
N ARG A 65 -4.37 1.20 1.09
CA ARG A 65 -5.63 1.82 1.53
C ARG A 65 -5.39 3.25 2.01
N LEU A 66 -4.41 3.43 2.89
CA LEU A 66 -4.11 4.72 3.49
C LEU A 66 -3.23 5.60 2.60
N HIS A 67 -2.30 5.03 1.85
CA HIS A 67 -1.32 5.78 1.06
C HIS A 67 -1.36 5.37 -0.42
N PRO A 68 -2.51 5.49 -1.11
CA PRO A 68 -2.59 5.15 -2.52
C PRO A 68 -1.69 6.08 -3.34
N PRO A 69 -0.71 5.56 -4.11
CA PRO A 69 0.20 6.41 -4.90
C PRO A 69 -0.53 7.30 -5.91
N ALA A 70 -1.70 6.86 -6.41
CA ALA A 70 -2.58 7.63 -7.29
C ALA A 70 -3.93 7.89 -6.58
N PRO A 71 -4.04 8.90 -5.70
CA PRO A 71 -5.20 9.09 -4.83
C PRO A 71 -6.50 9.40 -5.59
N LEU A 72 -6.39 9.97 -6.80
CA LEU A 72 -7.51 10.31 -7.68
C LEU A 72 -7.62 9.35 -8.90
N LEU A 73 -6.85 8.26 -8.88
CA LEU A 73 -6.67 7.33 -10.01
C LEU A 73 -6.36 8.08 -11.33
N LEU A 74 -6.48 7.39 -12.47
CA LEU A 74 -6.37 8.01 -13.78
C LEU A 74 -7.74 8.54 -14.22
N PRO A 75 -7.84 9.78 -14.73
CA PRO A 75 -9.10 10.32 -15.23
C PRO A 75 -9.69 9.46 -16.34
N HIS A 76 -11.01 9.28 -16.28
CA HIS A 76 -11.81 8.66 -17.33
C HIS A 76 -12.62 9.72 -18.08
N LEU A 77 -13.20 9.32 -19.21
CA LEU A 77 -14.07 10.17 -20.02
C LEU A 77 -15.36 9.41 -20.34
N SER A 78 -16.53 10.04 -20.19
CA SER A 78 -17.78 9.46 -20.68
C SER A 78 -17.78 9.44 -22.21
N MET A 79 -18.11 8.29 -22.80
CA MET A 79 -18.12 8.13 -24.26
C MET A 79 -19.45 8.57 -24.89
N ALA A 80 -20.49 8.71 -24.08
CA ALA A 80 -21.84 9.13 -24.46
C ALA A 80 -22.53 9.74 -23.23
N GLU A 81 -23.67 10.41 -23.44
CA GLU A 81 -24.55 10.78 -22.33
C GLU A 81 -24.98 9.52 -21.57
N CYS A 82 -24.93 9.59 -20.24
CA CYS A 82 -25.43 8.53 -19.37
C CYS A 82 -26.12 9.08 -18.12
N ASP A 83 -26.88 8.22 -17.45
CA ASP A 83 -27.45 8.50 -16.13
C ASP A 83 -26.64 7.76 -15.06
N ILE A 84 -26.23 8.48 -14.02
CA ILE A 84 -25.57 7.91 -12.85
C ILE A 84 -26.33 8.39 -11.63
N GLY A 85 -27.10 7.50 -10.98
CA GLY A 85 -27.83 7.83 -9.76
C GLY A 85 -28.87 8.95 -9.93
N GLY A 86 -29.50 9.04 -11.12
CA GLY A 86 -30.45 10.10 -11.46
C GLY A 86 -29.79 11.39 -11.96
N TYR A 87 -28.46 11.44 -12.03
CA TYR A 87 -27.73 12.56 -12.61
C TYR A 87 -27.41 12.29 -14.07
N LYS A 88 -27.84 13.20 -14.96
CA LYS A 88 -27.42 13.18 -16.37
C LYS A 88 -25.98 13.66 -16.50
N VAL A 89 -25.12 12.78 -16.99
CA VAL A 89 -23.72 13.05 -17.28
C VAL A 89 -23.56 13.15 -18.80
N PRO A 90 -23.26 14.35 -19.36
CA PRO A 90 -23.03 14.52 -20.79
C PRO A 90 -21.85 13.67 -21.29
N ALA A 91 -21.82 13.41 -22.60
CA ALA A 91 -20.62 12.87 -23.25
C ALA A 91 -19.40 13.78 -23.01
N GLU A 92 -18.19 13.21 -23.07
CA GLU A 92 -16.93 13.92 -22.87
C GLU A 92 -16.72 14.51 -21.46
N THR A 93 -17.54 14.08 -20.49
CA THR A 93 -17.36 14.46 -19.08
C THR A 93 -16.19 13.71 -18.48
N ARG A 94 -15.25 14.45 -17.87
CA ARG A 94 -14.14 13.86 -17.12
C ARG A 94 -14.64 13.28 -15.80
N VAL A 95 -14.35 12.01 -15.57
CA VAL A 95 -14.69 11.30 -14.33
C VAL A 95 -13.42 11.01 -13.54
N ILE A 96 -13.45 11.35 -12.25
CA ILE A 96 -12.37 11.12 -11.30
C ILE A 96 -12.93 10.27 -10.16
N VAL A 97 -12.20 9.21 -9.79
CA VAL A 97 -12.54 8.36 -8.65
C VAL A 97 -11.56 8.65 -7.53
N ASN A 98 -12.06 9.13 -6.40
CA ASN A 98 -11.24 9.51 -5.26
C ASN A 98 -10.94 8.28 -4.37
N ALA A 99 -9.97 7.46 -4.79
CA ALA A 99 -9.54 6.28 -4.04
C ALA A 99 -9.01 6.63 -2.64
N TRP A 100 -8.41 7.81 -2.47
CA TRP A 100 -7.95 8.30 -1.16
C TRP A 100 -9.11 8.50 -0.17
N ALA A 101 -10.21 9.10 -0.63
CA ALA A 101 -11.40 9.28 0.20
C ALA A 101 -12.09 7.93 0.48
N LEU A 102 -12.20 7.04 -0.52
CA LEU A 102 -12.77 5.70 -0.34
C LEU A 102 -11.99 4.89 0.73
N GLY A 103 -10.66 4.98 0.69
CA GLY A 103 -9.81 4.36 1.69
C GLY A 103 -10.00 4.92 3.10
N ARG A 104 -10.58 6.12 3.27
CA ARG A 104 -10.76 6.80 4.57
C ARG A 104 -12.22 7.02 4.96
N ASP A 105 -13.15 6.42 4.24
CA ASP A 105 -14.57 6.57 4.53
C ASP A 105 -14.93 5.82 5.84
N PRO A 106 -15.35 6.50 6.91
CA PRO A 106 -15.75 5.85 8.17
C PRO A 106 -17.02 5.00 8.02
N GLY A 107 -17.80 5.18 6.94
CA GLY A 107 -18.92 4.30 6.60
C GLY A 107 -18.48 2.92 6.06
N SER A 108 -17.25 2.83 5.56
CA SER A 108 -16.68 1.62 4.97
C SER A 108 -15.60 0.99 5.87
N TRP A 109 -14.88 1.80 6.65
CA TRP A 109 -13.73 1.36 7.45
C TRP A 109 -13.85 1.76 8.91
N GLU A 110 -13.84 0.77 9.81
CA GLU A 110 -13.67 1.03 11.24
C GLU A 110 -12.29 1.66 11.51
N ALA A 111 -12.26 2.74 12.30
CA ALA A 111 -11.06 3.53 12.56
C ALA A 111 -10.33 3.88 11.25
N ALA A 112 -11.04 4.54 10.33
CA ALA A 112 -10.63 4.70 8.93
C ALA A 112 -9.25 5.38 8.75
N ASP A 113 -8.82 6.23 9.68
CA ASP A 113 -7.50 6.88 9.60
C ASP A 113 -6.37 6.09 10.27
N GLU A 114 -6.69 5.00 10.98
CA GLU A 114 -5.71 4.17 11.68
C GLU A 114 -5.09 3.12 10.76
N PHE A 115 -3.76 3.05 10.77
CA PHE A 115 -3.01 1.95 10.15
C PHE A 115 -3.17 0.67 10.99
N MET A 116 -4.00 -0.26 10.50
CA MET A 116 -4.38 -1.52 11.14
C MET A 116 -4.38 -2.68 10.13
N PRO A 117 -3.21 -3.29 9.83
CA PRO A 117 -3.10 -4.41 8.90
C PRO A 117 -4.01 -5.59 9.21
N GLU A 118 -4.37 -5.78 10.49
CA GLU A 118 -5.25 -6.84 10.98
C GLU A 118 -6.56 -6.96 10.16
N ARG A 119 -7.08 -5.86 9.63
CA ARG A 119 -8.32 -5.86 8.80
C ARG A 119 -8.19 -6.62 7.47
N PHE A 120 -6.97 -6.94 7.05
CA PHE A 120 -6.67 -7.61 5.78
C PHE A 120 -6.10 -9.03 5.94
N VAL A 121 -6.00 -9.54 7.17
CA VAL A 121 -5.50 -10.90 7.44
C VAL A 121 -6.53 -11.97 7.06
N ASP A 122 -7.83 -11.67 7.25
CA ASP A 122 -8.89 -12.62 6.97
C ASP A 122 -9.15 -12.81 5.47
N VAL A 123 -9.54 -14.03 5.09
CA VAL A 123 -9.84 -14.42 3.70
C VAL A 123 -11.01 -13.64 3.09
N VAL A 124 -11.92 -13.17 3.93
CA VAL A 124 -13.10 -12.37 3.54
C VAL A 124 -12.82 -10.87 3.45
N SER A 125 -11.58 -10.44 3.72
CA SER A 125 -11.20 -9.04 3.64
C SER A 125 -11.32 -8.49 2.21
N PRO A 126 -11.57 -7.18 2.04
CA PRO A 126 -11.66 -6.56 0.72
C PRO A 126 -10.43 -6.87 -0.15
N ASP A 127 -10.68 -7.16 -1.42
CA ASP A 127 -9.64 -7.36 -2.42
C ASP A 127 -9.49 -6.14 -3.34
N PHE A 128 -8.35 -6.05 -4.01
CA PHE A 128 -8.04 -4.96 -4.93
C PHE A 128 -8.26 -5.35 -6.40
N LYS A 129 -9.02 -6.43 -6.67
CA LYS A 129 -9.28 -6.95 -8.03
C LYS A 129 -10.42 -6.20 -8.73
N GLY A 130 -10.84 -5.06 -8.17
CA GLY A 130 -11.85 -4.17 -8.75
C GLY A 130 -13.29 -4.64 -8.56
N ARG A 131 -13.55 -5.45 -7.51
CA ARG A 131 -14.90 -5.91 -7.13
C ARG A 131 -15.36 -5.29 -5.82
N ASP A 132 -14.44 -5.03 -4.90
CA ASP A 132 -14.71 -4.33 -3.64
C ASP A 132 -14.51 -2.82 -3.80
N PHE A 133 -15.59 -2.10 -4.09
CA PHE A 133 -15.52 -0.66 -4.43
C PHE A 133 -15.07 0.26 -3.28
N GLN A 134 -15.07 -0.24 -2.04
CA GLN A 134 -14.45 0.44 -0.89
C GLN A 134 -12.92 0.43 -0.95
N PHE A 135 -12.31 -0.44 -1.75
CA PHE A 135 -10.85 -0.63 -1.84
C PHE A 135 -10.38 -0.73 -3.30
N LEU A 136 -10.08 0.44 -3.91
CA LEU A 136 -9.73 0.53 -5.33
C LEU A 136 -8.32 1.11 -5.60
N PRO A 137 -7.25 0.62 -4.94
CA PRO A 137 -5.90 1.19 -5.15
C PRO A 137 -5.37 1.00 -6.58
N PHE A 138 -5.94 0.06 -7.34
CA PHE A 138 -5.59 -0.22 -8.74
C PHE A 138 -6.72 0.10 -9.73
N GLY A 139 -7.79 0.76 -9.27
CA GLY A 139 -9.01 0.98 -10.04
C GLY A 139 -9.82 -0.29 -10.27
N ALA A 140 -10.74 -0.22 -11.24
CA ALA A 140 -11.66 -1.31 -11.58
C ALA A 140 -12.04 -1.29 -13.07
N GLY A 141 -12.71 -2.35 -13.52
CA GLY A 141 -13.29 -2.43 -14.86
C GLY A 141 -12.26 -2.47 -15.99
N ARG A 142 -12.62 -1.93 -17.16
CA ARG A 142 -11.85 -2.06 -18.42
C ARG A 142 -10.44 -1.46 -18.37
N ARG A 143 -10.17 -0.57 -17.42
CA ARG A 143 -8.89 0.15 -17.28
C ARG A 143 -8.24 -0.12 -15.92
N ILE A 144 -8.64 -1.20 -15.25
CA ILE A 144 -7.93 -1.69 -14.06
C ILE A 144 -6.45 -1.85 -14.36
N CYS A 145 -5.58 -1.51 -13.40
CA CYS A 145 -4.15 -1.51 -13.59
C CYS A 145 -3.67 -2.87 -14.15
N PRO A 146 -3.04 -2.90 -15.33
CA PRO A 146 -2.52 -4.15 -15.89
C PRO A 146 -1.27 -4.66 -15.15
N GLY A 147 -0.68 -3.84 -14.28
CA GLY A 147 0.55 -4.13 -13.54
C GLY A 147 0.34 -4.68 -12.12
N ILE A 148 -0.90 -5.03 -11.72
CA ILE A 148 -1.21 -5.47 -10.34
C ILE A 148 -0.26 -6.58 -9.88
N ASN A 149 -0.15 -7.66 -10.65
CA ASN A 149 0.64 -8.83 -10.25
C ASN A 149 2.12 -8.47 -10.06
N PHE A 150 2.70 -7.71 -11.00
CA PHE A 150 4.08 -7.26 -10.92
C PHE A 150 4.31 -6.29 -9.75
N GLY A 151 3.42 -5.32 -9.57
CA GLY A 151 3.53 -4.32 -8.51
C GLY A 151 3.42 -4.93 -7.12
N MET A 152 2.47 -5.85 -6.91
CA MET A 152 2.31 -6.56 -5.65
C MET A 152 3.52 -7.46 -5.35
N ALA A 153 3.93 -8.30 -6.30
CA ALA A 153 5.11 -9.16 -6.12
C ALA A 153 6.37 -8.34 -5.80
N SER A 154 6.57 -7.22 -6.50
CA SER A 154 7.71 -6.33 -6.27
C SER A 154 7.70 -5.70 -4.88
N VAL A 155 6.55 -5.16 -4.44
CA VAL A 155 6.47 -4.52 -3.11
C VAL A 155 6.59 -5.56 -1.99
N GLU A 156 5.91 -6.70 -2.12
CA GLU A 156 5.95 -7.78 -1.13
C GLU A 156 7.37 -8.33 -0.97
N ILE A 157 8.07 -8.66 -2.07
CA ILE A 157 9.43 -9.20 -2.01
C ILE A 157 10.44 -8.19 -1.46
N MET A 158 10.31 -6.91 -1.83
CA MET A 158 11.18 -5.85 -1.31
C MET A 158 10.96 -5.64 0.18
N LEU A 159 9.70 -5.51 0.62
CA LEU A 159 9.38 -5.32 2.03
C LEU A 159 9.81 -6.53 2.86
N ALA A 160 9.54 -7.75 2.39
CA ALA A 160 9.97 -8.98 3.05
C ALA A 160 11.49 -9.01 3.26
N ASN A 161 12.28 -8.69 2.23
CA ASN A 161 13.73 -8.69 2.36
C ASN A 161 14.26 -7.57 3.28
N LEU A 162 13.64 -6.38 3.30
CA LEU A 162 14.02 -5.32 4.23
C LEU A 162 13.81 -5.74 5.69
N VAL A 163 12.68 -6.37 6.02
CA VAL A 163 12.35 -6.77 7.40
C VAL A 163 13.00 -8.11 7.79
N TYR A 164 13.31 -8.96 6.82
CA TYR A 164 14.05 -10.20 7.03
C TYR A 164 15.49 -9.91 7.46
N CYS A 165 16.23 -9.15 6.66
CA CYS A 165 17.67 -8.97 6.80
C CYS A 165 18.08 -8.00 7.92
N TYR A 166 17.22 -7.05 8.29
CA TYR A 166 17.58 -5.96 9.18
C TYR A 166 16.56 -5.76 10.29
N ASP A 167 17.06 -5.36 11.45
CA ASP A 167 16.30 -4.60 12.42
C ASP A 167 16.49 -3.10 12.10
N TRP A 168 15.43 -2.31 12.21
CA TRP A 168 15.41 -0.92 11.77
C TRP A 168 15.29 0.03 12.95
N GLU A 169 16.08 1.09 12.92
CA GLU A 169 16.07 2.15 13.92
C GLU A 169 15.89 3.53 13.29
N LEU A 170 15.31 4.45 14.06
CA LEU A 170 15.30 5.86 13.69
C LEU A 170 16.68 6.48 13.98
N PRO A 171 17.08 7.53 13.25
CA PRO A 171 18.31 8.27 13.53
C PRO A 171 18.36 8.78 14.98
N ASP A 172 19.57 8.95 15.51
CA ASP A 172 19.78 9.40 16.89
C ASP A 172 18.99 10.67 17.22
N GLY A 173 18.24 10.62 18.33
CA GLY A 173 17.42 11.73 18.82
C GLY A 173 16.03 11.84 18.19
N MET A 174 15.68 11.00 17.22
CA MET A 174 14.34 10.96 16.61
C MET A 174 13.45 9.92 17.30
N ARG A 175 12.21 10.31 17.59
CA ARG A 175 11.16 9.42 18.13
C ARG A 175 10.12 9.11 17.06
N GLN A 176 9.27 8.13 17.35
CA GLN A 176 8.22 7.68 16.43
C GLN A 176 7.22 8.79 16.12
N GLU A 177 6.91 9.64 17.10
CA GLU A 177 6.02 10.80 16.93
C GLU A 177 6.60 11.88 16.01
N ASP A 178 7.93 11.90 15.85
CA ASP A 178 8.63 12.91 15.05
C ASP A 178 8.62 12.57 13.55
N LEU A 179 8.13 11.38 13.15
CA LEU A 179 7.96 10.99 11.76
C LEU A 179 6.78 11.73 11.11
N ASP A 180 7.09 12.69 10.24
CA ASP A 180 6.09 13.40 9.43
C ASP A 180 5.48 12.47 8.36
N MET A 181 4.16 12.28 8.44
CA MET A 181 3.38 11.49 7.48
C MET A 181 2.64 12.36 6.45
N THR A 182 2.91 13.67 6.45
CA THR A 182 2.37 14.60 5.45
C THR A 182 2.79 14.16 4.05
N SER A 183 1.82 14.15 3.14
CA SER A 183 2.03 13.84 1.73
C SER A 183 1.95 15.09 0.86
N VAL A 184 2.72 15.10 -0.22
CA VAL A 184 2.64 16.12 -1.27
C VAL A 184 1.90 15.53 -2.46
N PHE A 185 0.84 16.22 -2.87
CA PHE A 185 0.07 15.86 -4.06
C PHE A 185 0.77 16.32 -5.33
N GLY A 186 0.80 15.44 -6.34
CA GLY A 186 1.32 15.69 -7.67
C GLY A 186 0.75 14.66 -8.65
N MET A 187 1.53 14.23 -9.64
CA MET A 187 1.14 13.08 -10.49
C MET A 187 0.95 11.82 -9.64
N THR A 188 1.81 11.65 -8.64
CA THR A 188 1.67 10.66 -7.56
C THR A 188 1.63 11.39 -6.22
N MET A 189 1.05 10.74 -5.21
CA MET A 189 1.07 11.22 -3.82
C MET A 189 2.22 10.54 -3.09
N ARG A 190 3.21 11.34 -2.69
CA ARG A 190 4.43 10.86 -2.00
C ARG A 190 4.58 11.54 -0.66
N ARG A 191 5.34 10.94 0.26
CA ARG A 191 5.72 11.61 1.50
C ARG A 191 6.46 12.92 1.20
N LYS A 192 6.18 13.93 2.01
CA LYS A 192 6.82 15.25 1.92
C LYS A 192 8.31 15.15 2.24
N GLU A 193 8.60 14.51 3.37
CA GLU A 193 9.96 14.28 3.84
C GLU A 193 10.38 12.83 3.56
N LYS A 194 11.64 12.64 3.17
CA LYS A 194 12.20 11.30 2.92
C LYS A 194 12.29 10.49 4.21
N LEU A 195 12.11 9.18 4.12
CA LEU A 195 12.39 8.28 5.24
C LEU A 195 13.90 8.02 5.36
N PHE A 196 14.48 8.30 6.52
CA PHE A 196 15.84 7.92 6.86
C PHE A 196 15.81 6.94 8.02
N LEU A 197 16.39 5.75 7.83
CA LEU A 197 16.48 4.70 8.84
C LEU A 197 17.91 4.17 8.92
N VAL A 198 18.28 3.67 10.10
CA VAL A 198 19.55 3.01 10.35
C VAL A 198 19.31 1.50 10.39
N PRO A 199 19.93 0.71 9.50
CA PRO A 199 19.83 -0.73 9.54
C PRO A 199 20.79 -1.32 10.58
N ARG A 200 20.31 -2.25 11.39
CA ARG A 200 21.12 -3.16 12.19
C ARG A 200 21.07 -4.56 11.60
N THR A 201 22.20 -5.02 11.09
CA THR A 201 22.34 -6.40 10.60
C THR A 201 22.25 -7.37 11.76
N ARG A 202 21.42 -8.39 11.60
CA ARG A 202 21.48 -9.58 12.45
C ARG A 202 22.61 -10.47 11.91
N CYS A 203 23.82 -10.31 12.45
CA CYS A 203 24.91 -11.26 12.26
C CYS A 203 24.61 -12.58 12.99
#